data_AF-D6YSA2-F1
#
_entry.id   AF-D6YSA2-F1
#
_cell.length_a   1.000
_cell.length_b   1.000
_cell.length_c   1.000
_cell.angle_alpha   90.00
_cell.angle_beta   90.00
_cell.angle_gamma   90.00
#
_symmetry.space_group_name_H-M   'P 1'
#
loop_
_entity.id
_entity.type
_entity.pdbx_description
1 polymer ?
#
loop_
_entity_poly.entity_id
_entity_poly.type
_entity_poly.pdbx_seq_one_letter_code
_entity_poly.pdbx_strand_id
1 'polypeptide(L)'
;MTFLLPVKIDGAEYQAHAEYTSNAVGEYYKERLKPFADVFNLGLNDTSPDTDAIRALIENGTYHTEMETALQELLDLAQNGITDPNDPVDPNRKHYLSVEMSASLNQLIKTLKAAGADIDVSTGTVNITANNVVEWKSLSVNSDAIRQVIAFTLDTAGDQNRTLQALVELIYVKTGNEILTQNLNDLETALSTTKDSLKTLTQLQDLHNKIETTKQEQSFVSFASQNYSDGNNSRPTAFVEGSGFDGIAGQASKFFQELQPTVDVNNLTNADTALFLELRNDLVQQISILTQTTPGAGTSGEAGSLLDKLKTVKSHIDMAIEKAGGVGDTDQIKRALRYWILDSQTDNAEIDGIEPGQIQREITAALSAGQSLNDSQKEEVRRYLFVFEEYYKSAAAILNKITQLLERMAQGIAR
;
A
#
# COMPACT_ATOMS: atom_id res chain seq x y z
N MET A 1 -4.16 11.35 -50.41
CA MET A 1 -3.04 10.45 -50.12
C MET A 1 -3.24 9.95 -48.70
N THR A 2 -3.52 8.67 -48.53
CA THR A 2 -3.66 8.04 -47.21
C THR A 2 -2.26 7.76 -46.67
N PHE A 3 -1.92 8.32 -45.51
CA PHE A 3 -0.64 8.05 -44.85
C PHE A 3 -0.76 6.78 -44.02
N LEU A 4 0.09 5.80 -44.34
CA LEU A 4 0.31 4.63 -43.49
C LEU A 4 1.48 4.93 -42.55
N LEU A 5 1.30 4.59 -41.28
CA LEU A 5 2.31 4.72 -40.24
C LEU A 5 2.70 3.32 -39.75
N PRO A 6 4.00 3.07 -39.51
CA PRO A 6 4.43 1.86 -38.84
C PRO A 6 3.99 1.90 -37.38
N VAL A 7 3.31 0.86 -36.92
CA VAL A 7 2.91 0.67 -35.52
C VAL A 7 3.44 -0.67 -35.00
N LYS A 8 3.78 -0.73 -33.71
CA LYS A 8 4.28 -1.96 -33.09
C LYS A 8 3.18 -2.65 -32.29
N ILE A 9 2.86 -3.88 -32.67
CA ILE A 9 2.01 -4.79 -31.90
C ILE A 9 2.93 -5.89 -31.39
N ASP A 10 3.14 -5.93 -30.08
CA ASP A 10 4.02 -6.87 -29.40
C ASP A 10 5.44 -7.01 -30.02
N GLY A 11 6.01 -5.88 -30.45
CA GLY A 11 7.35 -5.83 -31.03
C GLY A 11 7.43 -6.11 -32.54
N ALA A 12 6.39 -6.68 -33.15
CA ALA A 12 6.27 -6.79 -34.61
C ALA A 12 5.73 -5.48 -35.22
N GLU A 13 6.19 -5.12 -36.42
CA GLU A 13 5.81 -3.89 -37.12
C GLU A 13 4.65 -4.14 -38.11
N TYR A 14 3.60 -3.33 -38.01
CA TYR A 14 2.40 -3.37 -38.83
C TYR A 14 2.18 -2.01 -39.50
N GLN A 15 1.42 -2.00 -40.58
CA GLN A 15 0.96 -0.77 -41.22
C GLN A 15 -0.41 -0.39 -40.66
N ALA A 16 -0.57 0.86 -40.24
CA ALA A 16 -1.84 1.40 -39.78
C ALA A 16 -2.16 2.73 -40.45
N HIS A 17 -3.44 3.02 -40.66
CA HIS A 17 -3.87 4.34 -41.14
C HIS A 17 -3.75 5.37 -40.02
N ALA A 18 -3.14 6.52 -40.34
CA ALA A 18 -2.88 7.58 -39.37
C ALA A 18 -4.14 8.20 -38.74
N GLU A 19 -5.23 8.33 -39.52
CA GLU A 19 -6.39 9.14 -39.12
C GLU A 19 -7.75 8.49 -39.43
N TYR A 20 -7.88 7.73 -40.53
CA TYR A 20 -9.17 7.18 -40.95
C TYR A 20 -9.00 5.83 -41.68
N THR A 21 -9.82 4.85 -41.33
CA THR A 21 -9.94 3.56 -42.05
C THR A 21 -11.35 3.41 -42.63
N SER A 22 -11.58 2.46 -43.53
CA SER A 22 -12.91 2.29 -44.14
C SER A 22 -13.95 1.83 -43.11
N ASN A 23 -15.22 2.13 -43.35
CA ASN A 23 -16.31 1.68 -42.49
C ASN A 23 -16.35 0.14 -42.40
N ALA A 24 -16.00 -0.55 -43.50
CA ALA A 24 -15.88 -2.00 -43.51
C ALA A 24 -14.84 -2.52 -42.51
N VAL A 25 -13.66 -1.87 -42.41
CA VAL A 25 -12.64 -2.22 -41.40
C VAL A 25 -13.16 -2.00 -39.99
N GLY A 26 -13.81 -0.86 -39.77
CA GLY A 26 -14.41 -0.54 -38.48
C GLY A 26 -15.41 -1.61 -38.03
N GLU A 27 -16.41 -1.92 -38.86
CA GLU A 27 -17.42 -2.95 -38.57
C GLU A 27 -16.81 -4.34 -38.39
N TYR A 28 -15.87 -4.73 -39.26
CA TYR A 28 -15.14 -5.99 -39.12
C TYR A 28 -14.41 -6.08 -37.77
N TYR A 29 -13.73 -5.00 -37.37
CA TYR A 29 -13.06 -4.92 -36.08
C TYR A 29 -14.05 -5.07 -34.91
N LYS A 30 -15.21 -4.38 -34.94
CA LYS A 30 -16.23 -4.51 -33.88
C LYS A 30 -16.78 -5.93 -33.79
N GLU A 31 -17.08 -6.54 -34.93
CA GLU A 31 -17.63 -7.89 -34.97
C GLU A 31 -16.68 -8.90 -34.32
N ARG A 32 -15.36 -8.72 -34.53
CA ARG A 32 -14.34 -9.62 -33.94
C ARG A 32 -14.01 -9.28 -32.49
N LEU A 33 -14.41 -8.12 -31.98
CA LEU A 33 -14.34 -7.83 -30.55
C LEU A 33 -15.52 -8.41 -29.76
N LYS A 34 -16.60 -8.83 -30.42
CA LYS A 34 -17.82 -9.31 -29.75
C LYS A 34 -17.60 -10.51 -28.81
N PRO A 35 -16.84 -11.58 -29.19
CA PRO A 35 -16.59 -12.70 -28.27
C PRO A 35 -15.91 -12.28 -26.96
N PHE A 36 -15.00 -11.30 -27.03
CA PHE A 36 -14.34 -10.72 -25.84
C PHE A 36 -15.33 -9.96 -24.97
N ALA A 37 -16.23 -9.20 -25.57
CA ALA A 37 -17.30 -8.50 -24.86
C ALA A 37 -18.25 -9.48 -24.17
N ASP A 38 -18.64 -10.54 -24.87
CA ASP A 38 -19.57 -11.55 -24.35
C ASP A 38 -18.97 -12.24 -23.12
N VAL A 39 -17.71 -12.68 -23.18
CA VAL A 39 -16.98 -13.23 -22.03
C VAL A 39 -16.83 -12.21 -20.90
N PHE A 40 -16.49 -10.97 -21.23
CA PHE A 40 -16.35 -9.90 -20.23
C PHE A 40 -17.67 -9.65 -19.49
N ASN A 41 -18.79 -9.73 -20.19
CA ASN A 41 -20.13 -9.50 -19.64
C ASN A 41 -20.71 -10.70 -18.87
N LEU A 42 -20.08 -11.89 -18.95
CA LEU A 42 -20.48 -13.04 -18.15
C LEU A 42 -20.44 -12.69 -16.65
N GLY A 43 -21.56 -12.92 -15.96
CA GLY A 43 -21.69 -12.75 -14.52
C GLY A 43 -21.76 -11.29 -14.03
N LEU A 44 -21.76 -10.27 -14.89
CA LEU A 44 -21.86 -8.87 -14.44
C LEU A 44 -23.21 -8.52 -13.81
N ASN A 45 -24.26 -9.28 -14.11
CA ASN A 45 -25.60 -9.07 -13.56
C ASN A 45 -25.85 -9.87 -12.26
N ASP A 46 -24.90 -10.69 -11.82
CA ASP A 46 -25.07 -11.52 -10.63
C ASP A 46 -24.35 -10.87 -9.45
N THR A 47 -25.11 -10.57 -8.39
CA THR A 47 -24.59 -9.89 -7.17
C THR A 47 -23.57 -10.73 -6.40
N SER A 48 -23.44 -12.00 -6.75
CA SER A 48 -22.41 -12.92 -6.26
C SER A 48 -22.03 -13.85 -7.42
N PRO A 49 -21.08 -13.47 -8.29
CA PRO A 49 -20.73 -14.31 -9.43
C PRO A 49 -20.21 -15.65 -8.92
N ASP A 50 -21.03 -16.69 -9.09
CA ASP A 50 -20.62 -18.07 -8.86
C ASP A 50 -19.51 -18.40 -9.87
N THR A 51 -18.27 -18.33 -9.41
CA THR A 51 -17.07 -18.57 -10.22
C THR A 51 -17.06 -19.95 -10.84
N ASP A 52 -17.71 -20.93 -10.21
CA ASP A 52 -17.79 -22.29 -10.73
C ASP A 52 -18.83 -22.41 -11.84
N ALA A 53 -19.95 -21.68 -11.74
CA ALA A 53 -20.94 -21.59 -12.81
C ALA A 53 -20.38 -20.87 -14.05
N ILE A 54 -19.65 -19.76 -13.86
CA ILE A 54 -18.98 -19.04 -14.96
C ILE A 54 -17.90 -19.92 -15.60
N ARG A 55 -17.09 -20.62 -14.78
CA ARG A 55 -16.11 -21.58 -15.28
C ARG A 55 -16.77 -22.68 -16.10
N ALA A 56 -17.86 -23.28 -15.62
CA ALA A 56 -18.58 -24.31 -16.35
C ALA A 56 -19.15 -23.80 -17.69
N LEU A 57 -19.61 -22.54 -17.76
CA LEU A 57 -20.05 -21.93 -19.02
C LEU A 57 -18.90 -21.72 -20.01
N ILE A 58 -17.72 -21.35 -19.52
CA ILE A 58 -16.52 -21.16 -20.35
C ILE A 58 -15.94 -22.50 -20.82
N GLU A 59 -15.85 -23.48 -19.93
CA GLU A 59 -15.29 -24.81 -20.22
C GLU A 59 -16.19 -25.65 -21.13
N ASN A 60 -17.51 -25.57 -20.95
CA ASN A 60 -18.47 -26.28 -21.81
C ASN A 60 -18.89 -25.50 -23.05
N GLY A 61 -18.48 -24.22 -23.15
CA GLY A 61 -18.83 -23.31 -24.23
C GLY A 61 -17.78 -23.24 -25.35
N THR A 62 -18.12 -22.52 -26.40
CA THR A 62 -17.24 -22.23 -27.55
C THR A 62 -16.44 -20.93 -27.41
N TYR A 63 -16.56 -20.24 -26.27
CA TYR A 63 -15.98 -18.91 -26.07
C TYR A 63 -14.46 -18.83 -26.34
N HIS A 64 -13.70 -19.83 -25.92
CA HIS A 64 -12.25 -19.85 -26.15
C HIS A 64 -11.91 -19.98 -27.64
N THR A 65 -12.62 -20.86 -28.38
CA THR A 65 -12.48 -21.01 -29.83
C THR A 65 -12.92 -19.75 -30.58
N GLU A 66 -13.99 -19.10 -30.13
CA GLU A 66 -14.49 -17.85 -30.71
C GLU A 66 -13.51 -16.69 -30.49
N MET A 67 -12.95 -16.56 -29.29
CA MET A 67 -11.90 -15.57 -29.00
C MET A 67 -10.62 -15.84 -29.79
N GLU A 68 -10.19 -17.11 -29.90
CA GLU A 68 -9.03 -17.51 -30.68
C GLU A 68 -9.21 -17.14 -32.16
N THR A 69 -10.33 -17.54 -32.74
CA THR A 69 -10.67 -17.24 -34.14
C THR A 69 -10.73 -15.73 -34.38
N ALA A 70 -11.38 -15.00 -33.48
CA ALA A 70 -11.52 -13.56 -33.63
C ALA A 70 -10.19 -12.82 -33.49
N LEU A 71 -9.30 -13.24 -32.57
CA LEU A 71 -7.97 -12.64 -32.45
C LEU A 71 -7.09 -12.94 -33.66
N GLN A 72 -7.17 -14.17 -34.18
CA GLN A 72 -6.48 -14.59 -35.39
C GLN A 72 -6.88 -13.71 -36.58
N GLU A 73 -8.18 -13.46 -36.75
CA GLU A 73 -8.71 -12.59 -37.81
C GLU A 73 -8.34 -11.11 -37.60
N LEU A 74 -8.29 -10.63 -36.36
CA LEU A 74 -7.83 -9.26 -36.05
C LEU A 74 -6.34 -9.07 -36.35
N LEU A 75 -5.52 -10.08 -36.08
CA LEU A 75 -4.10 -10.10 -36.44
C LEU A 75 -3.92 -10.17 -37.95
N ASP A 76 -4.71 -10.99 -38.65
CA ASP A 76 -4.72 -11.05 -40.12
C ASP A 76 -5.12 -9.69 -40.71
N LEU A 77 -6.16 -9.05 -40.18
CA LEU A 77 -6.56 -7.70 -40.57
C LEU A 77 -5.44 -6.67 -40.35
N ALA A 78 -4.70 -6.77 -39.24
CA ALA A 78 -3.55 -5.91 -38.98
C ALA A 78 -2.39 -6.13 -39.98
N GLN A 79 -2.12 -7.39 -40.36
CA GLN A 79 -1.03 -7.75 -41.27
C GLN A 79 -1.37 -7.47 -42.73
N ASN A 80 -2.53 -7.95 -43.15
CA ASN A 80 -2.89 -8.11 -44.56
C ASN A 80 -3.90 -7.06 -45.03
N GLY A 81 -4.58 -6.37 -44.11
CA GLY A 81 -5.69 -5.46 -44.40
C GLY A 81 -6.88 -6.18 -45.04
N ILE A 82 -7.97 -5.46 -45.26
CA ILE A 82 -9.12 -5.95 -46.03
C ILE A 82 -9.47 -4.98 -47.17
N THR A 83 -10.06 -5.51 -48.24
CA THR A 83 -10.60 -4.68 -49.33
C THR A 83 -12.05 -4.32 -49.03
N ASP A 84 -12.39 -3.03 -49.13
CA ASP A 84 -13.78 -2.58 -49.04
C ASP A 84 -14.37 -2.50 -50.45
N PRO A 85 -15.30 -3.40 -50.85
CA PRO A 85 -15.88 -3.35 -52.18
C PRO A 85 -16.71 -2.08 -52.42
N ASN A 86 -17.04 -1.34 -51.36
CA ASN A 86 -17.77 -0.08 -51.41
C ASN A 86 -16.87 1.15 -51.31
N ASP A 87 -15.52 1.02 -51.30
CA ASP A 87 -14.63 2.20 -51.34
C ASP A 87 -14.93 2.98 -52.64
N PRO A 88 -15.40 4.24 -52.54
CA PRO A 88 -15.82 5.03 -53.70
C PRO A 88 -14.66 5.44 -54.61
N VAL A 89 -13.42 5.28 -54.16
CA VAL A 89 -12.21 5.68 -54.87
C VAL A 89 -11.52 4.46 -55.50
N ASP A 90 -11.43 3.33 -54.80
CA ASP A 90 -10.85 2.09 -55.34
C ASP A 90 -11.32 0.85 -54.55
N PRO A 91 -12.24 0.03 -55.11
CA PRO A 91 -12.73 -1.19 -54.47
C PRO A 91 -11.66 -2.26 -54.17
N ASN A 92 -10.48 -2.17 -54.81
CA ASN A 92 -9.38 -3.11 -54.60
C ASN A 92 -8.34 -2.60 -53.59
N ARG A 93 -8.54 -1.39 -53.04
CA ARG A 93 -7.63 -0.83 -52.04
C ARG A 93 -7.70 -1.64 -50.76
N LYS A 94 -6.53 -1.97 -50.22
CA LYS A 94 -6.41 -2.54 -48.88
C LYS A 94 -6.51 -1.44 -47.83
N HIS A 95 -7.40 -1.65 -46.88
CA HIS A 95 -7.56 -0.84 -45.69
C HIS A 95 -7.05 -1.62 -44.49
N TYR A 96 -6.26 -0.95 -43.66
CA TYR A 96 -5.67 -1.51 -42.46
C TYR A 96 -6.38 -0.97 -41.21
N LEU A 97 -6.04 -1.54 -40.05
CA LEU A 97 -6.43 -0.96 -38.78
C LEU A 97 -5.99 0.52 -38.68
N SER A 98 -6.76 1.33 -37.97
CA SER A 98 -6.26 2.63 -37.52
C SER A 98 -5.19 2.44 -36.45
N VAL A 99 -4.36 3.47 -36.22
CA VAL A 99 -3.36 3.46 -35.11
C VAL A 99 -4.02 3.09 -33.77
N GLU A 100 -5.24 3.56 -33.54
CA GLU A 100 -6.01 3.33 -32.32
C GLU A 100 -6.49 1.89 -32.19
N MET A 101 -7.01 1.31 -33.27
CA MET A 101 -7.41 -0.11 -33.32
C MET A 101 -6.20 -1.02 -33.12
N SER A 102 -5.05 -0.69 -33.71
CA SER A 102 -3.79 -1.42 -33.51
C SER A 102 -3.29 -1.33 -32.07
N ALA A 103 -3.37 -0.15 -31.44
CA ALA A 103 -2.99 0.03 -30.04
C ALA A 103 -3.91 -0.75 -29.09
N SER A 104 -5.23 -0.72 -29.36
CA SER A 104 -6.23 -1.46 -28.57
C SER A 104 -6.05 -2.97 -28.72
N LEU A 105 -5.81 -3.45 -29.94
CA LEU A 105 -5.47 -4.85 -30.22
C LEU A 105 -4.19 -5.29 -29.47
N ASN A 106 -3.16 -4.45 -29.46
CA ASN A 106 -1.92 -4.72 -28.72
C ASN A 106 -2.16 -4.86 -27.21
N GLN A 107 -3.03 -4.02 -26.63
CA GLN A 107 -3.38 -4.13 -25.22
C GLN A 107 -4.19 -5.39 -24.94
N LEU A 108 -5.16 -5.73 -25.79
CA LEU A 108 -5.92 -6.98 -25.68
C LEU A 108 -4.99 -8.19 -25.67
N ILE A 109 -4.03 -8.26 -26.60
CA ILE A 109 -3.03 -9.34 -26.67
C ILE A 109 -2.21 -9.42 -25.37
N LYS A 110 -1.75 -8.29 -24.82
CA LYS A 110 -1.00 -8.27 -23.56
C LYS A 110 -1.82 -8.82 -22.40
N THR A 111 -3.11 -8.48 -22.30
CA THR A 111 -3.98 -9.00 -21.25
C THR A 111 -4.21 -10.52 -21.39
N LEU A 112 -4.35 -11.03 -22.61
CA LEU A 112 -4.49 -12.46 -22.86
C LEU A 112 -3.20 -13.22 -22.55
N LYS A 113 -2.04 -12.67 -22.91
CA LYS A 113 -0.73 -13.22 -22.52
C LYS A 113 -0.55 -13.26 -21.01
N ALA A 114 -1.00 -12.23 -20.30
CA ALA A 114 -0.97 -12.20 -18.84
C ALA A 114 -1.86 -13.31 -18.23
N ALA A 115 -2.94 -13.70 -18.91
CA ALA A 115 -3.77 -14.86 -18.58
C ALA A 115 -3.19 -16.21 -19.05
N GLY A 116 -1.96 -16.21 -19.57
CA GLY A 116 -1.24 -17.40 -20.02
C GLY A 116 -1.60 -17.89 -21.42
N ALA A 117 -2.30 -17.08 -22.24
CA ALA A 117 -2.52 -17.43 -23.65
C ALA A 117 -1.19 -17.40 -24.43
N ASP A 118 -1.00 -18.37 -25.33
CA ASP A 118 0.17 -18.43 -26.20
C ASP A 118 -0.15 -17.72 -27.52
N ILE A 119 0.39 -16.52 -27.69
CA ILE A 119 0.12 -15.65 -28.84
C ILE A 119 1.45 -15.23 -29.45
N ASP A 120 1.71 -15.67 -30.67
CA ASP A 120 2.85 -15.23 -31.47
C ASP A 120 2.36 -14.30 -32.59
N VAL A 121 2.48 -13.00 -32.33
CA VAL A 121 2.01 -11.94 -33.22
C VAL A 121 2.79 -11.94 -34.55
N SER A 122 4.03 -12.46 -34.56
CA SER A 122 4.89 -12.50 -35.74
C SER A 122 4.48 -13.58 -36.75
N THR A 123 4.07 -14.75 -36.25
CA THR A 123 3.54 -15.84 -37.08
C THR A 123 2.02 -15.75 -37.24
N GLY A 124 1.39 -14.85 -36.49
CA GLY A 124 -0.05 -14.76 -36.35
C GLY A 124 -0.65 -15.89 -35.53
N THR A 125 0.13 -16.79 -34.92
CA THR A 125 -0.41 -17.96 -34.22
C THR A 125 -1.08 -17.54 -32.92
N VAL A 126 -2.33 -17.95 -32.72
CA VAL A 126 -3.10 -17.74 -31.49
C VAL A 126 -3.55 -19.08 -30.93
N ASN A 127 -3.27 -19.34 -29.66
CA ASN A 127 -3.79 -20.50 -28.93
C ASN A 127 -4.37 -20.05 -27.59
N ILE A 128 -5.71 -20.12 -27.48
CA ILE A 128 -6.44 -19.72 -26.27
C ILE A 128 -7.21 -20.91 -25.73
N THR A 129 -6.81 -21.39 -24.55
CA THR A 129 -7.51 -22.47 -23.87
C THR A 129 -8.66 -21.94 -23.00
N ALA A 130 -9.62 -22.80 -22.65
CA ALA A 130 -10.69 -22.44 -21.71
C ALA A 130 -10.14 -21.91 -20.37
N ASN A 131 -9.04 -22.48 -19.87
CA ASN A 131 -8.38 -22.01 -18.66
C ASN A 131 -7.84 -20.58 -18.81
N ASN A 132 -7.29 -20.23 -19.98
CA ASN A 132 -6.84 -18.86 -20.24
C ASN A 132 -8.01 -17.88 -20.23
N VAL A 133 -9.17 -18.26 -20.76
CA VAL A 133 -10.38 -17.40 -20.75
C VAL A 133 -10.89 -17.19 -19.33
N VAL A 134 -10.93 -18.24 -18.51
CA VAL A 134 -11.31 -18.15 -17.09
C VAL A 134 -10.35 -17.22 -16.34
N GLU A 135 -9.04 -17.40 -16.54
CA GLU A 135 -8.03 -16.56 -15.89
C GLU A 135 -8.11 -15.11 -16.38
N TRP A 136 -8.27 -14.90 -17.68
CA TRP A 136 -8.45 -13.57 -18.26
C TRP A 136 -9.68 -12.87 -17.71
N LYS A 137 -10.80 -13.59 -17.58
CA LYS A 137 -12.02 -13.08 -16.95
C LYS A 137 -11.78 -12.74 -15.47
N SER A 138 -11.11 -13.60 -14.71
CA SER A 138 -10.74 -13.34 -13.32
C SER A 138 -9.89 -12.07 -13.19
N LEU A 139 -8.86 -11.93 -14.03
CA LEU A 139 -8.01 -10.73 -14.10
C LEU A 139 -8.82 -9.49 -14.47
N SER A 140 -9.76 -9.60 -15.40
CA SER A 140 -10.64 -8.49 -15.77
C SER A 140 -11.56 -8.07 -14.62
N VAL A 141 -12.00 -8.99 -13.75
CA VAL A 141 -12.81 -8.65 -12.59
C VAL A 141 -11.96 -7.96 -11.52
N ASN A 142 -10.74 -8.42 -11.30
CA ASN A 142 -9.87 -7.95 -10.22
C ASN A 142 -8.98 -6.76 -10.59
N SER A 143 -8.91 -6.38 -11.86
CA SER A 143 -8.10 -5.26 -12.34
C SER A 143 -8.97 -4.23 -13.06
N ASP A 144 -9.14 -3.07 -12.43
CA ASP A 144 -9.82 -1.92 -13.04
C ASP A 144 -9.13 -1.48 -14.34
N ALA A 145 -7.80 -1.60 -14.41
CA ALA A 145 -7.04 -1.30 -15.63
C ALA A 145 -7.48 -2.19 -16.80
N ILE A 146 -7.68 -3.49 -16.57
CA ILE A 146 -8.13 -4.44 -17.61
C ILE A 146 -9.59 -4.17 -17.99
N ARG A 147 -10.49 -3.90 -17.03
CA ARG A 147 -11.87 -3.50 -17.33
C ARG A 147 -11.91 -2.28 -18.24
N GLN A 148 -11.09 -1.28 -17.93
CA GLN A 148 -11.07 -0.04 -18.69
C GLN A 148 -10.41 -0.21 -20.06
N VAL A 149 -9.42 -1.09 -20.21
CA VAL A 149 -8.86 -1.43 -21.53
C VAL A 149 -9.91 -2.12 -22.40
N ILE A 150 -10.68 -3.06 -21.83
CA ILE A 150 -11.75 -3.77 -22.55
C ILE A 150 -12.88 -2.81 -22.90
N ALA A 151 -13.36 -2.01 -21.94
CA ALA A 151 -14.37 -0.98 -22.18
C ALA A 151 -13.90 0.04 -23.23
N PHE A 152 -12.66 0.51 -23.15
CA PHE A 152 -12.08 1.40 -24.16
C PHE A 152 -12.01 0.73 -25.54
N THR A 153 -11.59 -0.52 -25.62
CA THR A 153 -11.49 -1.27 -26.88
C THR A 153 -12.88 -1.46 -27.52
N LEU A 154 -13.90 -1.67 -26.69
CA LEU A 154 -15.31 -1.78 -27.12
C LEU A 154 -15.93 -0.42 -27.51
N ASP A 155 -15.63 0.65 -26.77
CA ASP A 155 -16.13 2.01 -27.04
C ASP A 155 -15.45 2.65 -28.25
N THR A 156 -14.15 2.41 -28.45
CA THR A 156 -13.39 2.89 -29.63
C THR A 156 -13.87 2.24 -30.91
N ALA A 157 -14.41 1.02 -30.82
CA ALA A 157 -15.14 0.41 -31.92
C ALA A 157 -16.42 1.21 -32.26
N GLY A 158 -17.10 1.80 -31.27
CA GLY A 158 -18.41 2.47 -31.41
C GLY A 158 -18.40 3.76 -32.24
N ASP A 159 -17.46 4.68 -31.98
CA ASP A 159 -17.50 6.06 -32.51
C ASP A 159 -16.46 6.33 -33.60
N GLN A 160 -16.89 6.29 -34.87
CA GLN A 160 -16.09 6.57 -36.07
C GLN A 160 -15.60 8.03 -36.21
N ASN A 161 -15.71 8.87 -35.17
CA ASN A 161 -15.45 10.31 -35.23
C ASN A 161 -14.60 10.89 -34.08
N ARG A 162 -13.92 10.06 -33.28
CA ARG A 162 -12.95 10.60 -32.32
C ARG A 162 -11.70 11.05 -33.08
N THR A 163 -11.62 12.36 -33.31
CA THR A 163 -10.40 13.00 -33.83
C THR A 163 -9.20 12.64 -32.95
N LEU A 164 -8.00 12.55 -33.53
CA LEU A 164 -6.72 12.34 -32.84
C LEU A 164 -6.54 13.25 -31.60
N GLN A 165 -7.19 14.41 -31.62
CA GLN A 165 -7.41 15.32 -30.49
C GLN A 165 -8.10 14.65 -29.29
N ALA A 166 -9.28 14.05 -29.46
CA ALA A 166 -10.02 13.36 -28.41
C ALA A 166 -9.24 12.16 -27.84
N LEU A 167 -8.39 11.51 -28.65
CA LEU A 167 -7.56 10.38 -28.21
C LEU A 167 -6.39 10.84 -27.34
N VAL A 168 -5.64 11.86 -27.77
CA VAL A 168 -4.55 12.43 -26.97
C VAL A 168 -5.09 13.03 -25.68
N GLU A 169 -6.25 13.70 -25.74
CA GLU A 169 -6.95 14.24 -24.58
C GLU A 169 -7.36 13.12 -23.60
N LEU A 170 -8.00 12.06 -24.09
CA LEU A 170 -8.51 11.01 -23.23
C LEU A 170 -7.36 10.18 -22.61
N ILE A 171 -6.36 9.80 -23.40
CA ILE A 171 -5.23 8.98 -22.91
C ILE A 171 -4.36 9.78 -21.95
N TYR A 172 -4.06 11.05 -22.28
CA TYR A 172 -3.25 11.90 -21.42
C TYR A 172 -3.98 12.12 -20.10
N VAL A 173 -5.21 12.64 -20.13
CA VAL A 173 -6.02 12.93 -18.92
C VAL A 173 -6.25 11.67 -18.09
N LYS A 174 -6.53 10.54 -18.73
CA LYS A 174 -6.73 9.26 -18.05
C LYS A 174 -5.45 8.78 -17.34
N THR A 175 -4.32 8.73 -18.04
CA THR A 175 -3.05 8.27 -17.46
C THR A 175 -2.63 9.19 -16.31
N GLY A 176 -2.82 10.51 -16.47
CA GLY A 176 -2.62 11.48 -15.40
C GLY A 176 -3.50 11.17 -14.18
N ASN A 177 -4.80 10.97 -14.39
CA ASN A 177 -5.75 10.64 -13.33
C ASN A 177 -5.45 9.31 -12.63
N GLU A 178 -5.03 8.28 -13.36
CA GLU A 178 -4.67 6.97 -12.79
C GLU A 178 -3.46 7.09 -11.87
N ILE A 179 -2.37 7.71 -12.34
CA ILE A 179 -1.16 7.92 -11.54
C ILE A 179 -1.47 8.78 -10.32
N LEU A 180 -2.27 9.84 -10.50
CA LEU A 180 -2.67 10.73 -9.40
C LEU A 180 -3.54 10.01 -8.38
N THR A 181 -4.50 9.21 -8.82
CA THR A 181 -5.37 8.42 -7.93
C THR A 181 -4.56 7.41 -7.13
N GLN A 182 -3.64 6.70 -7.79
CA GLN A 182 -2.75 5.76 -7.11
C GLN A 182 -1.90 6.47 -6.04
N ASN A 183 -1.25 7.58 -6.40
CA ASN A 183 -0.42 8.34 -5.46
C ASN A 183 -1.24 8.91 -4.28
N LEU A 184 -2.47 9.38 -4.53
CA LEU A 184 -3.35 9.87 -3.46
C LEU A 184 -3.82 8.75 -2.54
N ASN A 185 -4.14 7.57 -3.07
CA ASN A 185 -4.51 6.40 -2.27
C ASN A 185 -3.34 5.91 -1.41
N ASP A 186 -2.13 5.88 -1.97
CA ASP A 186 -0.92 5.50 -1.24
C ASP A 186 -0.63 6.50 -0.10
N LEU A 187 -0.80 7.78 -0.38
CA LEU A 187 -0.61 8.86 0.59
C LEU A 187 -1.69 8.88 1.68
N GLU A 188 -2.95 8.59 1.33
CA GLU A 188 -4.05 8.41 2.29
C GLU A 188 -3.75 7.24 3.23
N THR A 189 -3.34 6.09 2.68
CA THR A 189 -2.95 4.90 3.45
C THR A 189 -1.80 5.22 4.39
N ALA A 190 -0.79 5.94 3.90
CA ALA A 190 0.37 6.33 4.69
C ALA A 190 0.00 7.33 5.80
N LEU A 191 -0.85 8.33 5.52
CA LEU A 191 -1.35 9.30 6.50
C LEU A 191 -2.22 8.64 7.58
N SER A 192 -3.12 7.73 7.18
CA SER A 192 -3.96 6.98 8.12
C SER A 192 -3.10 6.15 9.05
N THR A 193 -2.11 5.43 8.50
CA THR A 193 -1.20 4.60 9.28
C THR A 193 -0.35 5.44 10.24
N THR A 194 0.19 6.59 9.79
CA THR A 194 0.91 7.53 10.67
C THR A 194 0.01 8.02 11.82
N LYS A 195 -1.26 8.36 11.54
CA LYS A 195 -2.22 8.81 12.55
C LYS A 195 -2.54 7.72 13.56
N ASP A 196 -2.74 6.49 13.10
CA ASP A 196 -3.00 5.34 13.95
C ASP A 196 -1.77 5.02 14.82
N SER A 197 -0.56 5.13 14.27
CA SER A 197 0.68 5.01 15.05
C SER A 197 0.82 6.07 16.12
N LEU A 198 0.52 7.34 15.81
CA LEU A 198 0.52 8.40 16.82
C LEU A 198 -0.52 8.14 17.92
N LYS A 199 -1.70 7.64 17.56
CA LYS A 199 -2.75 7.27 18.51
C LYS A 199 -2.28 6.13 19.42
N THR A 200 -1.75 5.04 18.86
CA THR A 200 -1.23 3.90 19.64
C THR A 200 -0.08 4.33 20.55
N LEU A 201 0.86 5.14 20.07
CA LEU A 201 1.94 5.70 20.89
C LEU A 201 1.42 6.60 22.02
N THR A 202 0.39 7.41 21.76
CA THR A 202 -0.25 8.25 22.78
C THR A 202 -0.93 7.39 23.84
N GLN A 203 -1.67 6.36 23.42
CA GLN A 203 -2.32 5.43 24.36
C GLN A 203 -1.30 4.62 25.18
N LEU A 204 -0.15 4.27 24.58
CA LEU A 204 0.98 3.70 25.33
C LEU A 204 1.48 4.72 26.35
N GLN A 205 1.77 5.96 25.95
CA GLN A 205 2.22 7.00 26.88
C GLN A 205 1.22 7.24 28.01
N ASP A 206 -0.08 7.25 27.72
CA ASP A 206 -1.15 7.41 28.71
C ASP A 206 -1.20 6.21 29.66
N LEU A 207 -1.08 4.98 29.14
CA LEU A 207 -1.00 3.77 29.96
C LEU A 207 0.23 3.79 30.87
N HIS A 208 1.38 4.28 30.37
CA HIS A 208 2.58 4.49 31.17
C HIS A 208 2.32 5.50 32.30
N ASN A 209 1.67 6.62 31.98
CA ASN A 209 1.46 7.73 32.90
C ASN A 209 0.35 7.46 33.92
N LYS A 210 -0.63 6.61 33.59
CA LYS A 210 -1.75 6.24 34.45
C LYS A 210 -1.29 5.59 35.76
N ILE A 211 -0.12 4.97 35.74
CA ILE A 211 0.34 4.14 36.84
C ILE A 211 1.23 4.98 37.73
N GLU A 212 0.61 5.56 38.75
CA GLU A 212 1.29 6.34 39.77
C GLU A 212 2.34 5.46 40.46
N THR A 213 3.60 5.90 40.44
CA THR A 213 4.60 5.33 41.34
C THR A 213 4.40 5.94 42.70
N THR A 214 3.87 5.15 43.63
CA THR A 214 3.82 5.57 45.02
C THR A 214 5.26 5.58 45.51
N LYS A 215 5.82 6.78 45.73
CA LYS A 215 7.01 6.89 46.58
C LYS A 215 6.57 6.36 47.93
N GLN A 216 7.12 5.24 48.35
CA GLN A 216 6.82 4.71 49.67
C GLN A 216 7.25 5.80 50.67
N GLU A 217 6.28 6.47 51.30
CA GLU A 217 6.54 7.41 52.39
C GLU A 217 7.00 6.58 53.59
N GLN A 218 8.24 6.09 53.52
CA GLN A 218 8.85 5.47 54.67
C GLN A 218 9.25 6.59 55.63
N SER A 219 8.55 6.64 56.77
CA SER A 219 9.03 7.30 57.98
C SER A 219 10.50 6.94 58.13
N PHE A 220 11.41 7.94 58.12
CA PHE A 220 12.83 7.74 58.38
C PHE A 220 12.96 6.77 59.56
N VAL A 221 13.33 5.53 59.28
CA VAL A 221 13.68 4.59 60.34
C VAL A 221 14.84 5.27 61.03
N SER A 222 14.63 5.69 62.27
CA SER A 222 15.70 6.34 63.02
C SER A 222 16.81 5.32 63.16
N PHE A 223 17.86 5.44 62.34
CA PHE A 223 19.13 4.75 62.56
C PHE A 223 19.69 5.08 63.96
N ALA A 224 19.10 6.07 64.63
CA ALA A 224 19.33 6.39 66.02
C ALA A 224 18.87 5.26 66.96
N SER A 225 19.87 4.54 67.44
CA SER A 225 19.93 3.80 68.70
C SER A 225 18.96 2.64 68.86
N GLN A 226 19.28 1.50 68.25
CA GLN A 226 19.21 0.29 69.07
C GLN A 226 20.31 0.40 70.13
N ASN A 227 19.91 0.87 71.32
CA ASN A 227 20.77 0.81 72.49
C ASN A 227 21.08 -0.66 72.77
N TYR A 228 22.23 -1.12 72.31
CA TYR A 228 22.78 -2.40 72.73
C TYR A 228 23.13 -2.25 74.21
N SER A 229 22.26 -2.77 75.07
CA SER A 229 22.47 -2.83 76.51
C SER A 229 23.42 -3.99 76.83
N ASP A 230 24.71 -3.83 76.57
CA ASP A 230 25.72 -4.65 77.23
C ASP A 230 25.97 -4.06 78.63
N GLY A 231 25.08 -4.41 79.56
CA GLY A 231 25.28 -4.50 81.01
C GLY A 231 25.80 -3.32 81.83
N ASN A 232 26.46 -2.29 81.29
CA ASN A 232 27.05 -1.21 82.08
C ASN A 232 27.51 0.05 81.33
N ASN A 233 27.25 0.21 80.03
CA ASN A 233 27.51 1.49 79.35
C ASN A 233 26.63 1.66 78.11
N SER A 234 25.59 2.50 78.21
CA SER A 234 24.80 2.94 77.06
C SER A 234 25.60 3.92 76.21
N ARG A 235 26.42 3.39 75.30
CA ARG A 235 27.05 4.19 74.24
C ARG A 235 26.18 4.16 72.99
N PRO A 236 25.89 5.30 72.34
CA PRO A 236 25.29 5.30 71.01
C PRO A 236 26.20 4.54 70.05
N THR A 237 25.73 3.42 69.51
CA THR A 237 26.51 2.41 68.76
C THR A 237 26.87 2.81 67.33
N ALA A 238 26.97 4.11 67.00
CA ALA A 238 27.39 4.52 65.66
C ALA A 238 28.85 4.13 65.33
N PHE A 239 29.64 3.70 66.33
CA PHE A 239 31.01 3.26 66.14
C PHE A 239 31.38 2.17 67.17
N VAL A 240 30.88 0.95 66.99
CA VAL A 240 31.48 -0.22 67.66
C VAL A 240 32.56 -0.76 66.74
N GLU A 241 33.80 -0.34 66.99
CA GLU A 241 35.01 -0.93 66.41
C GLU A 241 35.02 -2.43 66.76
N GLY A 242 34.67 -3.29 65.79
CA GLY A 242 34.81 -4.75 65.93
C GLY A 242 33.60 -5.59 65.52
N SER A 243 32.40 -5.03 65.33
CA SER A 243 31.25 -5.75 64.76
C SER A 243 31.01 -5.29 63.33
N GLY A 244 31.48 -6.10 62.37
CA GLY A 244 31.42 -5.98 60.91
C GLY A 244 30.63 -4.82 60.29
N PHE A 245 31.34 -4.03 59.47
CA PHE A 245 30.79 -3.08 58.51
C PHE A 245 29.64 -3.66 57.66
N ASP A 246 29.58 -4.99 57.51
CA ASP A 246 28.53 -5.74 56.80
C ASP A 246 27.12 -5.55 57.38
N GLY A 247 26.97 -5.31 58.69
CA GLY A 247 25.66 -5.15 59.31
C GLY A 247 24.99 -3.81 58.95
N ILE A 248 25.76 -2.73 59.00
CA ILE A 248 25.29 -1.38 58.64
C ILE A 248 25.18 -1.27 57.11
N ALA A 249 26.15 -1.77 56.36
CA ALA A 249 26.07 -1.79 54.90
C ALA A 249 24.88 -2.64 54.40
N GLY A 250 24.60 -3.78 55.03
CA GLY A 250 23.44 -4.62 54.70
C GLY A 250 22.10 -3.98 55.07
N GLN A 251 22.00 -3.30 56.22
CA GLN A 251 20.78 -2.58 56.60
C GLN A 251 20.57 -1.30 55.78
N ALA A 252 21.63 -0.55 55.49
CA ALA A 252 21.58 0.59 54.60
C ALA A 252 21.20 0.16 53.18
N SER A 253 21.80 -0.92 52.67
CA SER A 253 21.44 -1.49 51.36
C SER A 253 19.97 -1.89 51.29
N LYS A 254 19.43 -2.57 52.30
CA LYS A 254 17.99 -2.87 52.39
C LYS A 254 17.13 -1.61 52.45
N PHE A 255 17.52 -0.62 53.25
CA PHE A 255 16.83 0.66 53.34
C PHE A 255 16.81 1.41 52.00
N PHE A 256 17.94 1.46 51.28
CA PHE A 256 18.02 2.09 49.97
C PHE A 256 17.32 1.26 48.87
N GLN A 257 17.23 -0.07 49.01
CA GLN A 257 16.38 -0.91 48.16
C GLN A 257 14.88 -0.65 48.42
N GLU A 258 14.49 -0.35 49.65
CA GLU A 258 13.10 -0.01 50.02
C GLU A 258 12.70 1.42 49.64
N LEU A 259 13.66 2.34 49.49
CA LEU A 259 13.42 3.67 48.92
C LEU A 259 13.13 3.65 47.41
N GLN A 260 13.24 2.48 46.77
CA GLN A 260 12.92 2.40 45.36
C GLN A 260 11.41 2.59 45.16
N PRO A 261 11.02 3.47 44.22
CA PRO A 261 9.62 3.60 43.84
C PRO A 261 9.05 2.22 43.48
N THR A 262 7.98 1.85 44.17
CA THR A 262 7.26 0.60 43.90
C THR A 262 6.01 0.93 43.12
N VAL A 263 5.80 0.22 42.01
CA VAL A 263 4.51 0.18 41.34
C VAL A 263 3.63 -0.77 42.13
N ASP A 264 2.49 -0.28 42.62
CA ASP A 264 1.47 -1.16 43.20
C ASP A 264 0.84 -1.99 42.08
N VAL A 265 1.40 -3.17 41.88
CA VAL A 265 0.98 -4.15 40.87
C VAL A 265 -0.48 -4.58 41.07
N ASN A 266 -1.05 -4.38 42.26
CA ASN A 266 -2.46 -4.70 42.54
C ASN A 266 -3.42 -3.67 41.92
N ASN A 267 -2.94 -2.47 41.59
CA ASN A 267 -3.73 -1.47 40.87
C ASN A 267 -3.76 -1.69 39.35
N LEU A 268 -2.96 -2.63 38.83
CA LEU A 268 -3.04 -3.06 37.43
C LEU A 268 -4.26 -3.95 37.23
N THR A 269 -5.26 -3.43 36.53
CA THR A 269 -6.46 -4.20 36.22
C THR A 269 -6.22 -5.15 35.06
N ASN A 270 -7.09 -6.17 34.92
CA ASN A 270 -7.03 -7.05 33.75
C ASN A 270 -7.32 -6.28 32.43
N ALA A 271 -8.01 -5.14 32.51
CA ALA A 271 -8.24 -4.25 31.38
C ALA A 271 -6.94 -3.55 30.95
N ASP A 272 -6.10 -3.12 31.89
CA ASP A 272 -4.80 -2.51 31.57
C ASP A 272 -3.86 -3.51 30.88
N THR A 273 -3.86 -4.77 31.32
CA THR A 273 -3.09 -5.83 30.65
C THR A 273 -3.61 -6.17 29.27
N ALA A 274 -4.92 -6.17 29.07
CA ALA A 274 -5.53 -6.40 27.76
C ALA A 274 -5.19 -5.25 26.80
N LEU A 275 -5.32 -4.01 27.26
CA LEU A 275 -4.96 -2.82 26.51
C LEU A 275 -3.47 -2.82 26.12
N PHE A 276 -2.57 -3.21 27.02
CA PHE A 276 -1.14 -3.30 26.72
C PHE A 276 -0.85 -4.27 25.55
N LEU A 277 -1.50 -5.43 25.53
CA LEU A 277 -1.36 -6.40 24.43
C LEU A 277 -2.01 -5.93 23.14
N GLU A 278 -3.18 -5.27 23.23
CA GLU A 278 -3.86 -4.65 22.08
C GLU A 278 -2.93 -3.62 21.42
N LEU A 279 -2.41 -2.67 22.18
CA LEU A 279 -1.49 -1.63 21.68
C LEU A 279 -0.22 -2.22 21.06
N ARG A 280 0.32 -3.31 21.63
CA ARG A 280 1.44 -4.04 21.03
C ARG A 280 1.07 -4.63 19.67
N ASN A 281 -0.11 -5.23 19.55
CA ASN A 281 -0.55 -5.84 18.29
C ASN A 281 -0.86 -4.77 17.24
N ASP A 282 -1.42 -3.62 17.64
CA ASP A 282 -1.60 -2.46 16.78
C ASP A 282 -0.24 -1.97 16.23
N LEU A 283 0.79 -1.88 17.08
CA LEU A 283 2.15 -1.56 16.63
C LEU A 283 2.67 -2.55 15.59
N VAL A 284 2.45 -3.86 15.78
CA VAL A 284 2.86 -4.90 14.82
C VAL A 284 2.18 -4.68 13.47
N GLN A 285 0.87 -4.42 13.48
CA GLN A 285 0.10 -4.18 12.26
C GLN A 285 0.59 -2.91 11.54
N GLN A 286 0.78 -1.81 12.28
CA GLN A 286 1.26 -0.55 11.73
C GLN A 286 2.68 -0.67 11.15
N ILE A 287 3.58 -1.39 11.82
CA ILE A 287 4.93 -1.70 11.31
C ILE A 287 4.84 -2.48 10.00
N SER A 288 3.93 -3.45 9.90
CA SER A 288 3.71 -4.23 8.68
C SER A 288 3.24 -3.34 7.52
N ILE A 289 2.25 -2.48 7.77
CA ILE A 289 1.73 -1.56 6.75
C ILE A 289 2.81 -0.56 6.32
N LEU A 290 3.48 0.11 7.26
CA LEU A 290 4.57 1.05 6.94
C LEU A 290 5.72 0.41 6.19
N THR A 291 6.02 -0.87 6.45
CA THR A 291 7.06 -1.62 5.71
C THR A 291 6.65 -1.85 4.25
N GLN A 292 5.36 -2.02 3.98
CA GLN A 292 4.83 -2.23 2.62
C GLN A 292 4.66 -0.91 1.86
N THR A 293 4.25 0.17 2.54
CA THR A 293 3.93 1.46 1.90
C THR A 293 5.11 2.41 1.77
N THR A 294 6.27 2.09 2.36
CA THR A 294 7.47 2.94 2.29
C THR A 294 8.49 2.31 1.33
N PRO A 295 8.62 2.81 0.07
CA PRO A 295 9.57 2.28 -0.89
C PRO A 295 11.00 2.38 -0.32
N GLY A 296 11.71 1.25 -0.25
CA GLY A 296 13.09 1.19 0.27
C GLY A 296 13.25 0.90 1.76
N ALA A 297 12.17 0.76 2.53
CA ALA A 297 12.23 0.48 3.98
C ALA A 297 12.68 -0.94 4.36
N GLY A 298 12.84 -1.84 3.38
CA GLY A 298 13.09 -3.27 3.59
C GLY A 298 14.51 -3.67 3.97
N THR A 299 15.53 -2.82 3.77
CA THR A 299 16.95 -3.25 3.91
C THR A 299 17.76 -2.47 4.94
N SER A 300 17.30 -1.31 5.39
CA SER A 300 17.77 -0.58 6.57
C SER A 300 16.88 0.65 6.69
N GLY A 301 15.91 0.64 7.60
CA GLY A 301 15.12 1.84 7.86
C GLY A 301 16.08 2.99 8.16
N GLU A 302 15.89 4.15 7.53
CA GLU A 302 16.67 5.33 7.89
C GLU A 302 16.62 5.50 9.40
N ALA A 303 17.81 5.53 10.03
CA ALA A 303 17.92 5.63 11.47
C ALA A 303 17.14 6.88 11.93
N GLY A 304 16.19 6.70 12.83
CA GLY A 304 15.32 7.78 13.30
C GLY A 304 14.02 7.99 12.51
N SER A 305 13.74 7.20 11.47
CA SER A 305 12.41 7.16 10.85
C SER A 305 11.33 6.67 11.82
N LEU A 306 10.05 7.01 11.56
CA LEU A 306 8.94 6.49 12.36
C LEU A 306 8.96 4.96 12.42
N LEU A 307 9.18 4.28 11.28
CA LEU A 307 9.23 2.82 11.22
C LEU A 307 10.33 2.24 12.12
N ASP A 308 11.52 2.83 12.09
CA ASP A 308 12.63 2.45 12.97
C ASP A 308 12.24 2.61 14.44
N LYS A 309 11.68 3.77 14.80
CA LYS A 309 11.26 4.06 16.18
C LYS A 309 10.12 3.15 16.66
N LEU A 310 9.13 2.84 15.83
CA LEU A 310 8.08 1.89 16.17
C LEU A 310 8.65 0.47 16.39
N LYS A 311 9.62 0.05 15.56
CA LYS A 311 10.33 -1.23 15.75
C LYS A 311 11.09 -1.26 17.07
N THR A 312 11.76 -0.17 17.45
CA THR A 312 12.44 -0.04 18.75
C THR A 312 11.45 -0.13 19.91
N VAL A 313 10.35 0.63 19.88
CA VAL A 313 9.31 0.59 20.93
C VAL A 313 8.72 -0.82 21.06
N LYS A 314 8.39 -1.47 19.94
CA LYS A 314 7.93 -2.87 19.93
C LYS A 314 8.98 -3.79 20.55
N SER A 315 10.25 -3.65 20.18
CA SER A 315 11.33 -4.49 20.71
C SER A 315 11.46 -4.37 22.23
N HIS A 316 11.27 -3.17 22.79
CA HIS A 316 11.29 -2.97 24.23
C HIS A 316 10.09 -3.63 24.93
N ILE A 317 8.90 -3.53 24.33
CA ILE A 317 7.69 -4.23 24.83
C ILE A 317 7.92 -5.75 24.81
N ASP A 318 8.47 -6.28 23.73
CA ASP A 318 8.77 -7.71 23.60
C ASP A 318 9.78 -8.18 24.63
N MET A 319 10.82 -7.39 24.89
CA MET A 319 11.82 -7.70 25.91
C MET A 319 11.20 -7.73 27.31
N ALA A 320 10.30 -6.79 27.63
CA ALA A 320 9.60 -6.78 28.91
C ALA A 320 8.70 -8.03 29.08
N ILE A 321 8.04 -8.46 28.01
CA ILE A 321 7.22 -9.69 27.96
C ILE A 321 8.10 -10.93 28.15
N GLU A 322 9.23 -11.02 27.44
CA GLU A 322 10.15 -12.14 27.54
C GLU A 322 10.69 -12.29 28.97
N LYS A 323 11.12 -11.19 29.59
CA LYS A 323 11.59 -11.17 30.98
C LYS A 323 10.52 -11.54 31.99
N ALA A 324 9.24 -11.30 31.68
CA ALA A 324 8.13 -11.71 32.53
C ALA A 324 7.75 -13.19 32.41
N GLY A 325 8.34 -13.90 31.45
CA GLY A 325 8.10 -15.32 31.15
C GLY A 325 7.13 -15.57 29.99
N GLY A 326 6.81 -14.55 29.18
CA GLY A 326 5.95 -14.66 27.99
C GLY A 326 4.54 -14.09 28.16
N VAL A 327 3.62 -14.48 27.26
CA VAL A 327 2.21 -14.03 27.20
C VAL A 327 1.21 -15.13 27.62
N GLY A 328 1.66 -16.16 28.34
CA GLY A 328 0.87 -17.36 28.64
C GLY A 328 -0.15 -17.19 29.77
N ASP A 329 0.03 -16.19 30.63
CA ASP A 329 -0.86 -15.91 31.76
C ASP A 329 -0.96 -14.39 32.06
N THR A 330 -2.08 -13.96 32.63
CA THR A 330 -2.35 -12.57 33.02
C THR A 330 -1.29 -12.05 34.00
N ASP A 331 -0.81 -12.88 34.92
CA ASP A 331 0.23 -12.48 35.88
C ASP A 331 1.59 -12.26 35.20
N GLN A 332 1.90 -12.97 34.11
CA GLN A 332 3.08 -12.68 33.29
C GLN A 332 2.94 -11.31 32.62
N ILE A 333 1.76 -10.99 32.08
CA ILE A 333 1.54 -9.69 31.43
C ILE A 333 1.58 -8.54 32.45
N LYS A 334 1.03 -8.73 33.66
CA LYS A 334 1.16 -7.74 34.75
C LYS A 334 2.62 -7.47 35.11
N ARG A 335 3.46 -8.53 35.16
CA ARG A 335 4.90 -8.38 35.38
C ARG A 335 5.60 -7.67 34.23
N ALA A 336 5.24 -8.00 32.98
CA ALA A 336 5.78 -7.34 31.79
C ALA A 336 5.46 -5.83 31.79
N LEU A 337 4.19 -5.51 32.03
CA LEU A 337 3.72 -4.14 32.13
C LEU A 337 4.44 -3.40 33.27
N ARG A 338 4.62 -4.04 34.43
CA ARG A 338 5.42 -3.50 35.54
C ARG A 338 6.85 -3.18 35.14
N TYR A 339 7.55 -4.11 34.46
CA TYR A 339 8.92 -3.87 33.97
C TYR A 339 8.97 -2.68 33.00
N TRP A 340 8.00 -2.59 32.12
CA TRP A 340 7.90 -1.51 31.15
C TRP A 340 7.66 -0.13 31.80
N ILE A 341 6.85 -0.04 32.87
CA ILE A 341 6.60 1.21 33.61
C ILE A 341 7.79 1.63 34.46
N LEU A 342 8.42 0.65 35.13
CA LEU A 342 9.55 0.89 36.02
C LEU A 342 10.84 1.26 35.28
N ASP A 343 10.85 1.20 33.95
CA ASP A 343 11.95 1.63 33.10
C ASP A 343 12.55 2.97 33.54
N SER A 344 11.72 3.94 33.92
CA SER A 344 12.19 5.28 34.33
C SER A 344 12.70 5.40 35.77
N GLN A 345 12.61 4.35 36.60
CA GLN A 345 12.57 4.51 38.06
C GLN A 345 13.62 3.72 38.84
N THR A 346 14.32 2.74 38.25
CA THR A 346 15.24 1.89 39.01
C THR A 346 16.53 1.58 38.25
N ASP A 347 17.68 1.94 38.85
CA ASP A 347 19.00 1.39 38.49
C ASP A 347 19.09 -0.15 38.72
N ASN A 348 18.10 -0.72 39.41
CA ASN A 348 18.03 -2.15 39.79
C ASN A 348 16.98 -2.96 39.05
N ALA A 349 16.21 -2.37 38.12
CA ALA A 349 15.50 -3.21 37.16
C ALA A 349 16.58 -3.76 36.24
N GLU A 350 17.05 -4.98 36.51
CA GLU A 350 17.96 -5.76 35.66
C GLU A 350 17.32 -6.09 34.31
N ILE A 351 16.80 -5.07 33.61
CA ILE A 351 16.61 -5.16 32.18
C ILE A 351 17.99 -4.94 31.54
N ASP A 352 18.87 -5.95 31.66
CA ASP A 352 20.17 -6.00 30.98
C ASP A 352 20.04 -5.42 29.55
N GLY A 353 20.73 -4.29 29.31
CA GLY A 353 20.79 -3.64 28.01
C GLY A 353 19.81 -2.48 27.76
N ILE A 354 18.94 -2.12 28.70
CA ILE A 354 18.07 -0.91 28.60
C ILE A 354 18.46 0.10 29.68
N GLU A 355 18.81 1.31 29.27
CA GLU A 355 19.11 2.41 30.19
C GLU A 355 17.83 2.92 30.86
N PRO A 356 17.87 3.36 32.13
CA PRO A 356 16.71 3.94 32.78
C PRO A 356 16.05 5.07 31.97
N GLY A 357 14.74 4.96 31.77
CA GLY A 357 13.90 5.89 31.02
C GLY A 357 14.06 5.82 29.50
N GLN A 358 14.81 4.85 28.97
CA GLN A 358 15.01 4.71 27.53
C GLN A 358 13.70 4.44 26.79
N ILE A 359 12.78 3.67 27.35
CA ILE A 359 11.48 3.39 26.72
C ILE A 359 10.68 4.68 26.55
N GLN A 360 10.61 5.52 27.58
CA GLN A 360 9.93 6.82 27.49
C GLN A 360 10.60 7.74 26.46
N ARG A 361 11.94 7.76 26.41
CA ARG A 361 12.69 8.52 25.40
C ARG A 361 12.37 8.03 23.99
N GLU A 362 12.30 6.72 23.78
CA GLU A 362 11.98 6.15 22.47
C GLU A 362 10.53 6.37 22.06
N ILE A 363 9.56 6.31 22.99
CA ILE A 363 8.16 6.68 22.70
C ILE A 363 8.06 8.16 22.32
N THR A 364 8.75 9.03 23.07
CA THR A 364 8.79 10.48 22.76
C THR A 364 9.46 10.76 21.41
N ALA A 365 10.54 10.04 21.11
CA ALA A 365 11.22 10.11 19.81
C ALA A 365 10.32 9.60 18.68
N ALA A 366 9.58 8.50 18.91
CA ALA A 366 8.62 7.95 17.95
C ALA A 366 7.46 8.92 17.69
N LEU A 367 6.92 9.57 18.73
CA LEU A 367 5.89 10.61 18.59
C LEU A 367 6.41 11.79 17.77
N SER A 368 7.64 12.25 18.06
CA SER A 368 8.27 13.36 17.32
C SER A 368 8.52 12.99 15.85
N ALA A 369 9.02 11.78 15.59
CA ALA A 369 9.22 11.25 14.24
C ALA A 369 7.88 11.11 13.49
N GLY A 370 6.83 10.65 14.17
CA GLY A 370 5.49 10.54 13.61
C GLY A 370 4.86 11.88 13.27
N GLN A 371 5.06 12.91 14.10
CA GLN A 371 4.62 14.28 13.81
C GLN A 371 5.37 14.85 12.59
N SER A 372 6.70 14.70 12.55
CA SER A 372 7.52 15.14 11.41
C SER A 372 7.11 14.43 10.11
N LEU A 373 6.86 13.12 10.16
CA LEU A 373 6.40 12.35 9.01
C LEU A 373 5.01 12.82 8.56
N ASN A 374 4.09 13.05 9.50
CA ASN A 374 2.76 13.54 9.19
C ASN A 374 2.79 14.90 8.48
N ASP A 375 3.64 15.82 8.95
CA ASP A 375 3.81 17.13 8.32
C ASP A 375 4.44 17.02 6.93
N SER A 376 5.45 16.14 6.76
CA SER A 376 6.05 15.85 5.46
C SER A 376 5.01 15.28 4.48
N GLN A 377 4.20 14.31 4.91
CA GLN A 377 3.14 13.71 4.10
C GLN A 377 2.07 14.73 3.72
N LYS A 378 1.65 15.61 4.63
CA LYS A 378 0.71 16.71 4.32
C LYS A 378 1.29 17.68 3.29
N GLU A 379 2.58 17.98 3.37
CA GLU A 379 3.25 18.82 2.39
C GLU A 379 3.33 18.11 1.03
N GLU A 380 3.55 16.80 1.02
CA GLU A 380 3.48 15.99 -0.20
C GLU A 380 2.08 16.00 -0.83
N VAL A 381 1.00 15.91 -0.04
CA VAL A 381 -0.38 16.07 -0.54
C VAL A 381 -0.53 17.42 -1.24
N ARG A 382 -0.06 18.51 -0.61
CA ARG A 382 -0.13 19.86 -1.20
C ARG A 382 0.65 19.94 -2.50
N ARG A 383 1.83 19.32 -2.57
CA ARG A 383 2.63 19.24 -3.80
C ARG A 383 1.90 18.46 -4.89
N TYR A 384 1.28 17.32 -4.60
CA TYR A 384 0.49 16.59 -5.58
C TYR A 384 -0.73 17.38 -6.06
N LEU A 385 -1.44 18.08 -5.16
CA LEU A 385 -2.54 18.97 -5.55
C LEU A 385 -2.07 20.13 -6.44
N PHE A 386 -0.88 20.68 -6.17
CA PHE A 386 -0.28 21.69 -7.03
C PHE A 386 0.07 21.12 -8.41
N VAL A 387 0.75 19.96 -8.48
CA VAL A 387 1.07 19.29 -9.75
C VAL A 387 -0.19 18.94 -10.52
N PHE A 388 -1.24 18.50 -9.82
CA PHE A 388 -2.56 18.26 -10.39
C PHE A 388 -3.13 19.53 -11.02
N GLU A 389 -3.13 20.64 -10.30
CA GLU A 389 -3.64 21.91 -10.82
C GLU A 389 -2.85 22.36 -12.06
N GLU A 390 -1.53 22.28 -12.02
CA GLU A 390 -0.66 22.63 -13.16
C GLU A 390 -0.85 21.67 -14.35
N TYR A 391 -1.05 20.39 -14.07
CA TYR A 391 -1.35 19.38 -15.08
C TYR A 391 -2.65 19.71 -15.81
N TYR A 392 -3.73 20.03 -15.09
CA TYR A 392 -5.00 20.43 -15.69
C TYR A 392 -4.91 21.74 -16.47
N LYS A 393 -4.16 22.73 -15.97
CA LYS A 393 -3.85 23.95 -16.73
C LYS A 393 -3.11 23.64 -18.03
N SER A 394 -2.14 22.73 -17.99
CA SER A 394 -1.37 22.32 -19.17
C SER A 394 -2.24 21.59 -20.19
N ALA A 395 -3.10 20.67 -19.72
CA ALA A 395 -4.05 19.96 -20.56
C ALA A 395 -5.00 20.97 -21.23
N ALA A 396 -5.56 21.91 -20.49
CA ALA A 396 -6.41 22.97 -21.04
C ALA A 396 -5.69 23.87 -22.06
N ALA A 397 -4.39 24.15 -21.85
CA ALA A 397 -3.60 24.90 -22.83
C ALA A 397 -3.36 24.11 -24.12
N ILE A 398 -3.16 22.79 -24.02
CA ILE A 398 -3.05 21.89 -25.18
C ILE A 398 -4.38 21.83 -25.93
N LEU A 399 -5.51 21.66 -25.23
CA LEU A 399 -6.86 21.70 -25.80
C LEU A 399 -7.05 22.94 -26.68
N ASN A 400 -6.79 24.12 -26.11
CA ASN A 400 -6.92 25.39 -26.81
C ASN A 400 -6.02 25.48 -28.05
N LYS A 401 -4.79 24.95 -27.99
CA LYS A 401 -3.89 24.93 -29.14
C LYS A 401 -4.37 24.00 -30.25
N ILE A 402 -4.93 22.84 -29.91
CA ILE A 402 -5.47 21.93 -30.92
C ILE A 402 -6.72 22.54 -31.56
N THR A 403 -7.62 23.13 -30.79
CA THR A 403 -8.78 23.88 -31.33
C THR A 403 -8.33 24.98 -32.31
N GLN A 404 -7.31 25.77 -31.96
CA GLN A 404 -6.77 26.80 -32.87
C GLN A 404 -6.16 26.21 -34.15
N LEU A 405 -5.54 25.03 -34.05
CA LEU A 405 -4.96 24.33 -35.21
C LEU A 405 -6.07 23.81 -36.12
N LEU A 406 -7.13 23.21 -35.56
CA LEU A 406 -8.33 22.81 -36.30
C LEU A 406 -9.01 24.00 -36.99
N GLU A 407 -9.20 25.12 -36.29
CA GLU A 407 -9.76 26.34 -36.86
C GLU A 407 -8.93 26.85 -38.05
N ARG A 408 -7.60 26.82 -37.94
CA ARG A 408 -6.69 27.19 -39.04
C ARG A 408 -6.74 26.22 -40.20
N MET A 409 -6.86 24.92 -39.96
CA MET A 409 -7.02 23.92 -41.02
C MET A 409 -8.37 24.06 -41.72
N ALA A 410 -9.45 24.26 -40.97
CA ALA A 410 -10.78 24.51 -41.52
C ALA A 410 -10.81 25.78 -42.37
N GLN A 411 -10.17 26.87 -41.93
CA GLN A 411 -10.00 28.10 -42.70
C GLN A 411 -9.11 27.91 -43.95
N GLY A 412 -8.11 27.04 -43.88
CA GLY A 412 -7.22 26.72 -44.99
C GLY A 412 -7.88 25.88 -46.09
N ILE A 413 -8.84 25.01 -45.73
CA ILE A 413 -9.60 24.16 -46.67
C ILE A 413 -10.75 24.94 -47.32
N ALA A 414 -11.31 25.94 -46.63
CA ALA A 414 -12.42 26.77 -47.13
C ALA A 414 -11.99 27.84 -48.16
N ARG A 415 -10.69 27.98 -48.43
CA ARG A 415 -10.13 28.83 -49.49
C ARG A 415 -9.64 27.97 -50.64
#